data_AF-A0A3M2LL19-F1
#
_entry.id   AF-A0A3M2LL19-F1
#
_cell.length_a   1.000
_cell.length_b   1.000
_cell.length_c   1.000
_cell.angle_alpha   90.00
_cell.angle_beta   90.00
_cell.angle_gamma   90.00
#
_symmetry.space_group_name_H-M   'P 1'
#
loop_
_entity.id
_entity.type
_entity.pdbx_description
1 polymer ?
#
loop_
_entity_poly.entity_id
_entity_poly.type
_entity_poly.pdbx_seq_one_letter_code
_entity_poly.pdbx_strand_id
1 'polypeptide(L)'
;MRNKMIVPTVAVAGLLLAGCGSDSGTSDGAEPEDPAASAPEDPGGPGDEEPDDGGADGGGQAGGGDQTADAAFDARAEEVAASWPEPPAPAEPNDQLATLHGMSPAEPSNEELTVHVPHGQCDDDFGAWVEETDELVIVGGWIEPDPTVDACVEILLVDEVPVALGSELGERTVVDAVSGQELNVVDEG
;
A
#
# COMPACT_ATOMS: atom_id res chain seq x y z
N MET A 1 42.59 5.20 24.57
CA MET A 1 42.64 3.72 24.61
C MET A 1 41.23 3.25 24.28
N ARG A 2 41.00 2.75 23.06
CA ARG A 2 39.66 2.29 22.60
C ARG A 2 39.59 0.78 22.79
N ASN A 3 38.79 0.34 23.75
CA ASN A 3 38.51 -1.08 23.97
C ASN A 3 37.62 -1.59 22.83
N LYS A 4 38.14 -2.53 22.02
CA LYS A 4 37.35 -3.37 21.13
C LYS A 4 36.65 -4.43 21.98
N MET A 5 35.32 -4.39 22.05
CA MET A 5 34.52 -5.54 22.49
C MET A 5 34.16 -6.37 21.26
N ILE A 6 34.56 -7.64 21.31
CA ILE A 6 34.26 -8.68 20.32
C ILE A 6 33.01 -9.38 20.85
N VAL A 7 31.92 -9.37 20.07
CA VAL A 7 30.71 -10.15 20.36
C VAL A 7 30.76 -11.44 19.52
N PRO A 8 30.59 -12.63 20.11
CA PRO A 8 30.57 -13.88 19.37
C PRO A 8 29.17 -14.18 18.82
N THR A 9 29.09 -14.41 17.52
CA THR A 9 27.89 -14.90 16.83
C THR A 9 27.65 -16.38 17.19
N VAL A 10 26.47 -16.69 17.73
CA VAL A 10 25.99 -18.06 17.93
C VAL A 10 25.16 -18.44 16.71
N ALA A 11 25.63 -19.44 15.97
CA ALA A 11 24.87 -20.08 14.90
C ALA A 11 23.81 -21.01 15.50
N VAL A 12 22.56 -20.90 15.05
CA VAL A 12 21.51 -21.90 15.27
C VAL A 12 21.16 -22.53 13.94
N ALA A 13 21.43 -23.82 13.84
CA ALA A 13 21.07 -24.69 12.73
C ALA A 13 19.88 -25.58 13.12
N GLY A 14 19.03 -25.90 12.14
CA GLY A 14 18.04 -26.97 12.18
C GLY A 14 16.59 -26.46 12.24
N LEU A 15 15.59 -27.15 11.70
CA LEU A 15 15.52 -28.43 11.00
C LEU A 15 14.11 -28.52 10.37
N LEU A 16 14.03 -29.20 9.22
CA LEU A 16 12.86 -29.67 8.45
C LEU A 16 11.57 -30.02 9.22
N LEU A 17 10.39 -29.89 8.57
CA LEU A 17 9.50 -31.03 8.22
C LEU A 17 8.22 -30.62 7.45
N ALA A 18 7.83 -31.51 6.55
CA ALA A 18 6.71 -31.43 5.61
C ALA A 18 5.33 -31.67 6.25
N GLY A 19 4.27 -31.20 5.56
CA GLY A 19 2.89 -31.60 5.81
C GLY A 19 1.98 -31.23 4.64
N CYS A 20 1.83 -32.15 3.67
CA CYS A 20 0.79 -32.10 2.65
C CYS A 20 -0.30 -33.09 3.06
N GLY A 21 -1.52 -32.59 3.31
CA GLY A 21 -2.67 -33.39 3.71
C GLY A 21 -3.89 -33.00 2.87
N SER A 22 -4.28 -33.90 1.97
CA SER A 22 -5.50 -33.85 1.17
C SER A 22 -6.70 -34.26 2.03
N ASP A 23 -7.80 -33.50 1.97
CA ASP A 23 -9.11 -34.01 2.36
C ASP A 23 -10.16 -33.65 1.31
N SER A 24 -10.70 -34.71 0.71
CA SER A 24 -11.79 -34.71 -0.25
C SER A 24 -13.11 -34.92 0.48
N GLY A 25 -13.99 -33.92 0.43
CA GLY A 25 -15.38 -34.01 0.88
C GLY A 25 -16.34 -33.87 -0.30
N THR A 26 -17.16 -34.90 -0.52
CA THR A 26 -18.25 -34.94 -1.49
C THR A 26 -19.60 -34.64 -0.82
N SER A 27 -20.57 -34.21 -1.65
CA SER A 27 -22.03 -34.18 -1.40
C SER A 27 -22.51 -32.94 -0.64
N ASP A 28 -23.63 -32.29 -0.96
CA ASP A 28 -24.84 -32.69 -1.69
C ASP A 28 -25.46 -31.46 -2.36
N GLY A 29 -26.26 -31.69 -3.40
CA GLY A 29 -26.91 -30.64 -4.18
C GLY A 29 -28.01 -29.87 -3.44
N ALA A 30 -28.20 -28.64 -3.88
CA ALA A 30 -29.47 -27.95 -3.82
C ALA A 30 -29.62 -27.14 -5.12
N GLU A 31 -30.66 -27.48 -5.87
CA GLU A 31 -31.12 -26.80 -7.08
C GLU A 31 -31.67 -25.40 -6.76
N PRO A 32 -31.82 -24.54 -7.79
CA PRO A 32 -31.93 -23.09 -7.64
C PRO A 32 -33.35 -22.65 -7.27
N GLU A 33 -33.46 -21.65 -6.40
CA GLU A 33 -34.70 -20.90 -6.22
C GLU A 33 -34.71 -19.65 -7.13
N ASP A 34 -35.85 -19.50 -7.80
CA ASP A 34 -36.23 -18.52 -8.81
C ASP A 34 -36.05 -17.03 -8.39
N PRO A 35 -35.68 -16.14 -9.33
CA PRO A 35 -35.68 -14.70 -9.11
C PRO A 35 -37.07 -14.10 -9.37
N ALA A 36 -37.76 -13.70 -8.29
CA ALA A 36 -38.90 -12.78 -8.36
C ALA A 36 -38.47 -11.46 -7.68
N ALA A 37 -38.04 -10.44 -8.42
CA ALA A 37 -38.88 -9.44 -9.06
C ALA A 37 -39.73 -8.63 -8.06
N SER A 38 -39.27 -7.41 -7.75
CA SER A 38 -39.93 -6.14 -8.11
C SER A 38 -39.66 -5.05 -7.07
N ALA A 39 -39.16 -3.94 -7.59
CA ALA A 39 -38.87 -2.69 -6.91
C ALA A 39 -40.12 -2.04 -6.27
N PRO A 40 -39.95 -1.17 -5.26
CA PRO A 40 -40.84 -0.05 -5.04
C PRO A 40 -40.43 1.14 -5.92
N GLU A 41 -41.41 1.65 -6.66
CA GLU A 41 -41.37 2.90 -7.39
C GLU A 41 -41.25 4.08 -6.41
N ASP A 42 -40.28 4.97 -6.65
CA ASP A 42 -40.15 6.28 -6.00
C ASP A 42 -40.58 7.37 -7.01
N PRO A 43 -41.63 8.16 -6.72
CA PRO A 43 -41.88 9.36 -7.47
C PRO A 43 -41.84 10.60 -6.57
N GLY A 44 -40.71 11.31 -6.63
CA GLY A 44 -40.73 12.70 -7.11
C GLY A 44 -40.38 13.81 -6.11
N GLY A 45 -39.59 14.78 -6.60
CA GLY A 45 -39.54 16.14 -6.06
C GLY A 45 -38.26 16.91 -6.45
N PRO A 46 -38.34 18.04 -7.18
CA PRO A 46 -37.18 18.78 -7.68
C PRO A 46 -36.66 19.82 -6.67
N GLY A 47 -35.37 20.12 -6.74
CA GLY A 47 -34.73 21.21 -6.02
C GLY A 47 -33.55 21.73 -6.82
N ASP A 48 -33.81 22.75 -7.64
CA ASP A 48 -32.79 23.63 -8.19
C ASP A 48 -32.12 24.40 -7.05
N GLU A 49 -30.81 24.22 -6.87
CA GLU A 49 -29.97 25.16 -6.13
C GLU A 49 -28.71 25.41 -6.97
N GLU A 50 -28.67 26.56 -7.65
CA GLU A 50 -27.48 27.13 -8.28
C GLU A 50 -26.46 27.50 -7.19
N PRO A 51 -25.17 27.14 -7.31
CA PRO A 51 -24.13 27.76 -6.52
C PRO A 51 -23.59 29.01 -7.21
N ASP A 52 -23.67 30.10 -6.44
CA ASP A 52 -23.10 31.44 -6.64
C ASP A 52 -21.61 31.41 -7.02
N ASP A 53 -21.26 32.20 -8.05
CA ASP A 53 -19.89 32.49 -8.48
C ASP A 53 -19.12 33.29 -7.41
N GLY A 54 -18.09 32.69 -6.84
CA GLY A 54 -17.15 33.36 -5.94
C GLY A 54 -15.72 32.86 -6.13
N GLY A 55 -14.94 33.55 -6.95
CA GLY A 55 -13.56 33.16 -7.29
C GLY A 55 -12.52 33.42 -6.20
N ALA A 56 -11.40 32.69 -6.28
CA ALA A 56 -10.02 33.20 -6.35
C ALA A 56 -9.00 32.07 -6.11
N ASP A 57 -8.00 32.03 -7.00
CA ASP A 57 -6.62 31.56 -6.82
C ASP A 57 -6.32 30.08 -6.48
N GLY A 58 -5.59 29.43 -7.41
CA GLY A 58 -4.59 28.42 -7.06
C GLY A 58 -4.58 27.16 -7.92
N GLY A 59 -3.52 27.02 -8.73
CA GLY A 59 -3.03 25.71 -9.21
C GLY A 59 -3.78 25.06 -10.36
N GLY A 60 -3.08 24.74 -11.44
CA GLY A 60 -3.64 23.90 -12.50
C GLY A 60 -3.89 22.49 -11.98
N GLN A 61 -5.15 22.16 -11.77
CA GLN A 61 -5.61 20.82 -11.44
C GLN A 61 -5.88 20.07 -12.75
N ALA A 62 -5.01 19.11 -13.07
CA ALA A 62 -5.32 18.01 -13.98
C ALA A 62 -5.57 16.77 -13.12
N GLY A 63 -6.69 16.09 -13.32
CA GLY A 63 -6.98 14.78 -12.72
C GLY A 63 -7.67 14.82 -11.36
N GLY A 64 -8.92 14.36 -11.30
CA GLY A 64 -9.63 14.12 -10.04
C GLY A 64 -9.29 12.78 -9.38
N GLY A 65 -8.47 11.93 -10.01
CA GLY A 65 -8.06 10.62 -9.48
C GLY A 65 -6.89 10.70 -8.48
N ASP A 66 -5.90 11.55 -8.78
CA ASP A 66 -4.68 11.73 -7.98
C ASP A 66 -4.99 12.18 -6.54
N GLN A 67 -5.87 13.18 -6.38
CA GLN A 67 -6.27 13.71 -5.07
C GLN A 67 -7.03 12.70 -4.19
N THR A 68 -7.73 11.73 -4.79
CA THR A 68 -8.44 10.70 -4.01
C THR A 68 -7.50 9.60 -3.53
N ALA A 69 -6.46 9.30 -4.32
CA ALA A 69 -5.43 8.32 -3.98
C ALA A 69 -4.52 8.86 -2.86
N ASP A 70 -4.09 10.12 -2.98
CA ASP A 70 -3.35 10.83 -1.92
C ASP A 70 -4.13 10.84 -0.59
N ALA A 71 -5.41 11.22 -0.61
CA ALA A 71 -6.24 11.23 0.59
C ALA A 71 -6.43 9.84 1.22
N ALA A 72 -6.43 8.78 0.40
CA ALA A 72 -6.47 7.40 0.87
C ALA A 72 -5.16 6.99 1.56
N PHE A 73 -4.01 7.40 1.02
CA PHE A 73 -2.72 7.22 1.67
C PHE A 73 -2.66 7.98 3.00
N ASP A 74 -3.00 9.27 3.00
CA ASP A 74 -2.95 10.13 4.19
C ASP A 74 -3.76 9.54 5.35
N ALA A 75 -5.02 9.15 5.07
CA ALA A 75 -5.89 8.56 6.08
C ALA A 75 -5.33 7.25 6.63
N ARG A 76 -4.71 6.43 5.78
CA ARG A 76 -4.10 5.17 6.20
C ARG A 76 -2.82 5.41 6.99
N ALA A 77 -1.97 6.34 6.58
CA ALA A 77 -0.75 6.70 7.29
C ALA A 77 -1.06 7.25 8.69
N GLU A 78 -2.11 8.08 8.83
CA GLU A 78 -2.59 8.56 10.13
C GLU A 78 -3.03 7.41 11.04
N GLU A 79 -3.79 6.43 10.51
CA GLU A 79 -4.21 5.25 11.27
C GLU A 79 -3.01 4.41 11.73
N VAL A 80 -2.04 4.15 10.83
CA VAL A 80 -0.82 3.42 11.15
C VAL A 80 -0.03 4.13 12.24
N ALA A 81 0.20 5.44 12.10
CA ALA A 81 0.91 6.24 13.10
C ALA A 81 0.21 6.21 14.48
N ALA A 82 -1.12 6.28 14.50
CA ALA A 82 -1.88 6.32 15.75
C ALA A 82 -1.92 4.99 16.51
N SER A 83 -1.64 3.86 15.85
CA SER A 83 -1.85 2.51 16.39
C SER A 83 -0.60 1.60 16.34
N TRP A 84 0.53 2.13 15.88
CA TRP A 84 1.82 1.46 15.92
C TRP A 84 2.19 0.98 17.34
N PRO A 85 2.78 -0.23 17.52
CA PRO A 85 3.33 -1.15 16.51
C PRO A 85 2.38 -2.18 15.91
N GLU A 86 1.11 -2.18 16.30
CA GLU A 86 0.14 -3.17 15.84
C GLU A 86 -1.10 -2.48 15.27
N PRO A 87 -0.95 -1.78 14.12
CA PRO A 87 -2.07 -1.14 13.47
C PRO A 87 -3.09 -2.18 13.01
N PRO A 88 -4.39 -1.84 13.02
CA PRO A 88 -5.41 -2.74 12.51
C PRO A 88 -5.18 -2.99 11.01
N ALA A 89 -5.50 -4.22 10.59
CA ALA A 89 -5.62 -4.51 9.17
C ALA A 89 -6.74 -3.65 8.57
N PRO A 90 -6.58 -3.16 7.33
CA PRO A 90 -7.66 -2.45 6.63
C PRO A 90 -8.93 -3.30 6.61
N ALA A 91 -10.07 -2.67 6.86
CA ALA A 91 -11.36 -3.37 6.87
C ALA A 91 -11.71 -3.95 5.49
N GLU A 92 -11.32 -3.26 4.42
CA GLU A 92 -11.47 -3.64 3.03
C GLU A 92 -10.16 -3.35 2.27
N PRO A 93 -9.86 -4.07 1.18
CA PRO A 93 -8.76 -3.72 0.30
C PRO A 93 -8.92 -2.29 -0.24
N ASN A 94 -7.82 -1.54 -0.28
CA ASN A 94 -7.77 -0.23 -0.92
C ASN A 94 -7.08 -0.38 -2.28
N ASP A 95 -7.82 -0.14 -3.36
CA ASP A 95 -7.30 -0.28 -4.73
C ASP A 95 -6.34 0.86 -5.13
N GLN A 96 -6.30 1.94 -4.34
CA GLN A 96 -5.36 3.05 -4.53
C GLN A 96 -4.01 2.79 -3.87
N LEU A 97 -3.90 1.83 -2.93
CA LEU A 97 -2.67 1.57 -2.19
C LEU A 97 -2.07 0.21 -2.57
N ALA A 98 -0.85 0.21 -3.07
CA ALA A 98 -0.07 -0.98 -3.33
C ALA A 98 0.84 -1.31 -2.14
N THR A 99 0.89 -2.59 -1.76
CA THR A 99 1.86 -3.11 -0.79
C THR A 99 3.26 -3.10 -1.38
N LEU A 100 4.25 -2.72 -0.59
CA LEU A 100 5.65 -2.75 -1.00
C LEU A 100 6.25 -4.17 -0.90
N HIS A 101 7.17 -4.50 -1.82
CA HIS A 101 7.89 -5.78 -1.76
C HIS A 101 9.05 -5.76 -0.74
N GLY A 102 9.57 -4.57 -0.44
CA GLY A 102 10.69 -4.36 0.46
C GLY A 102 11.36 -3.01 0.23
N MET A 103 12.55 -2.85 0.78
CA MET A 103 13.44 -1.71 0.51
C MET A 103 14.89 -2.15 0.40
N SER A 104 15.68 -1.36 -0.31
CA SER A 104 17.13 -1.51 -0.32
C SER A 104 17.71 -1.05 1.04
N PRO A 105 18.91 -1.50 1.43
CA PRO A 105 19.53 -1.07 2.69
C PRO A 105 19.69 0.45 2.77
N ALA A 106 19.32 1.04 3.92
CA ALA A 106 19.48 2.46 4.21
C ALA A 106 20.27 2.68 5.50
N GLU A 107 21.08 3.74 5.52
CA GLU A 107 21.81 4.22 6.69
C GLU A 107 21.02 5.32 7.43
N PRO A 108 21.19 5.47 8.76
CA PRO A 108 20.54 6.53 9.52
C PRO A 108 20.74 7.96 9.00
N SER A 109 21.83 8.23 8.27
CA SER A 109 22.10 9.55 7.70
C SER A 109 21.51 9.75 6.30
N ASN A 110 20.72 8.80 5.77
CA ASN A 110 20.10 8.96 4.46
C ASN A 110 18.87 9.85 4.53
N GLU A 111 18.75 10.76 3.57
CA GLU A 111 17.55 11.60 3.33
C GLU A 111 16.74 11.07 2.13
N GLU A 112 17.02 9.85 1.68
CA GLU A 112 16.35 9.16 0.59
C GLU A 112 16.32 7.66 0.91
N LEU A 113 15.19 7.01 0.62
CA LEU A 113 15.03 5.56 0.68
C LEU A 113 14.84 5.02 -0.74
N THR A 114 15.23 3.77 -0.99
CA THR A 114 14.84 3.04 -2.20
C THR A 114 13.88 1.94 -1.82
N VAL A 115 12.62 2.04 -2.27
CA VAL A 115 11.59 1.03 -2.01
C VAL A 115 11.29 0.21 -3.26
N HIS A 116 10.83 -1.02 -3.08
CA HIS A 116 10.54 -1.94 -4.17
C HIS A 116 9.03 -1.99 -4.40
N VAL A 117 8.56 -1.35 -5.48
CA VAL A 117 7.13 -1.21 -5.78
C VAL A 117 6.72 -2.28 -6.79
N PRO A 118 5.81 -3.20 -6.43
CA PRO A 118 5.23 -4.12 -7.40
C PRO A 118 4.27 -3.39 -8.33
N HIS A 119 4.34 -3.69 -9.63
CA HIS A 119 3.42 -3.18 -10.63
C HIS A 119 3.23 -4.19 -11.78
N GLY A 120 2.21 -3.98 -12.59
CA GLY A 120 1.92 -4.70 -13.82
C GLY A 120 2.73 -4.17 -15.00
N GLN A 121 2.94 -5.03 -16.00
CA GLN A 121 3.57 -4.65 -17.27
C GLN A 121 2.77 -3.59 -18.08
N CYS A 122 1.46 -3.49 -17.85
CA CYS A 122 0.59 -2.58 -18.60
C CYS A 122 0.10 -1.40 -17.78
N ASP A 123 0.67 -1.17 -16.60
CA ASP A 123 0.40 0.06 -15.87
C ASP A 123 1.06 1.23 -16.61
N ASP A 124 0.42 2.39 -16.61
CA ASP A 124 0.94 3.62 -17.23
C ASP A 124 2.07 4.21 -16.40
N ASP A 125 1.90 4.21 -15.07
CA ASP A 125 2.89 4.70 -14.11
C ASP A 125 2.76 4.02 -12.74
N PHE A 126 3.78 4.20 -11.90
CA PHE A 126 3.80 3.71 -10.52
C PHE A 126 4.77 4.54 -9.66
N GLY A 127 4.61 4.45 -8.35
CA GLY A 127 5.50 5.14 -7.43
C GLY A 127 5.22 4.82 -5.97
N ALA A 128 5.65 5.72 -5.10
CA ALA A 128 5.44 5.62 -3.67
C ALA A 128 5.11 6.98 -3.04
N TRP A 129 4.22 6.95 -2.05
CA TRP A 129 3.95 8.04 -1.12
C TRP A 129 4.72 7.84 0.18
N VAL A 130 4.96 8.92 0.90
CA VAL A 130 5.65 8.92 2.18
C VAL A 130 4.99 9.88 3.17
N GLU A 131 4.85 9.43 4.42
CA GLU A 131 4.47 10.24 5.57
C GLU A 131 5.50 10.04 6.67
N GLU A 132 6.00 11.13 7.25
CA GLU A 132 7.05 11.11 8.27
C GLU A 132 6.52 11.56 9.63
N THR A 133 6.86 10.77 10.66
CA THR A 133 6.68 11.14 12.06
C THR A 133 8.03 11.16 12.77
N ASP A 134 8.02 11.49 14.06
CA ASP A 134 9.23 11.45 14.89
C ASP A 134 9.79 10.01 15.04
N GLU A 135 8.95 8.98 14.90
CA GLU A 135 9.30 7.57 15.15
C GLU A 135 9.24 6.69 13.91
N LEU A 136 8.49 7.10 12.88
CA LEU A 136 8.16 6.28 11.71
C LEU A 136 8.40 7.04 10.40
N VAL A 137 8.76 6.28 9.38
CA VAL A 137 8.62 6.64 7.97
C VAL A 137 7.62 5.66 7.37
N ILE A 138 6.40 6.12 7.08
CA ILE A 138 5.33 5.28 6.55
C ILE A 138 5.31 5.44 5.04
N VAL A 139 5.43 4.34 4.30
CA VAL A 139 5.54 4.34 2.84
C VAL A 139 4.45 3.45 2.24
N GLY A 140 3.76 3.94 1.21
CA GLY A 140 2.77 3.17 0.46
C GLY A 140 3.06 3.25 -1.03
N GLY A 141 2.93 2.15 -1.76
CA GLY A 141 3.03 2.17 -3.21
C GLY A 141 1.76 2.67 -3.87
N TRP A 142 1.86 3.12 -5.11
CA TRP A 142 0.73 3.45 -5.97
C TRP A 142 0.97 2.98 -7.40
N ILE A 143 -0.13 2.74 -8.11
CA ILE A 143 -0.14 2.22 -9.47
C ILE A 143 -1.19 3.01 -10.26
N GLU A 144 -0.83 3.51 -11.42
CA GLU A 144 -1.73 4.13 -12.39
C GLU A 144 -1.97 3.16 -13.57
N PRO A 145 -3.18 2.57 -13.70
CA PRO A 145 -3.48 1.67 -14.82
C PRO A 145 -3.56 2.42 -16.16
N ASP A 146 -3.04 1.85 -17.26
CA ASP A 146 -3.22 2.42 -18.61
C ASP A 146 -4.65 2.18 -19.11
N PRO A 147 -5.49 3.23 -19.26
CA PRO A 147 -6.88 3.08 -19.67
C PRO A 147 -7.04 2.71 -21.16
N THR A 148 -5.95 2.68 -21.93
CA THR A 148 -5.94 2.31 -23.35
C THR A 148 -5.66 0.83 -23.58
N VAL A 149 -5.34 0.07 -22.53
CA VAL A 149 -5.08 -1.36 -22.58
C VAL A 149 -6.32 -2.15 -22.17
N ASP A 150 -7.04 -2.67 -23.17
CA ASP A 150 -8.26 -3.48 -22.93
C ASP A 150 -7.97 -4.89 -22.35
N ALA A 151 -6.75 -5.40 -22.56
CA ALA A 151 -6.32 -6.71 -22.06
C ALA A 151 -4.82 -6.71 -21.77
N CYS A 152 -4.46 -6.96 -20.51
CA CYS A 152 -3.08 -7.10 -20.07
C CYS A 152 -2.77 -8.56 -19.74
N VAL A 153 -1.57 -9.02 -20.10
CA VAL A 153 -1.04 -10.26 -19.51
C VAL A 153 -0.59 -9.91 -18.10
N GLU A 154 -1.12 -10.63 -17.11
CA GLU A 154 -0.74 -10.46 -15.71
C GLU A 154 0.73 -10.88 -15.49
N ILE A 155 1.65 -9.94 -15.66
CA ILE A 155 3.06 -10.06 -15.33
C ILE A 155 3.34 -9.07 -14.22
N LEU A 156 3.73 -9.61 -13.06
CA LEU A 156 4.20 -8.82 -11.93
C LEU A 156 5.67 -8.44 -12.16
N LEU A 157 5.91 -7.14 -12.21
CA LEU A 157 7.23 -6.51 -12.16
C LEU A 157 7.42 -5.89 -10.79
N VAL A 158 8.68 -5.70 -10.39
CA VAL A 158 9.04 -5.02 -9.15
C VAL A 158 10.21 -4.12 -9.49
N ASP A 159 10.00 -2.81 -9.37
CA ASP A 159 10.99 -1.81 -9.72
C ASP A 159 11.37 -0.98 -8.48
N GLU A 160 12.60 -0.45 -8.49
CA GLU A 160 13.14 0.41 -7.44
C GLU A 160 12.64 1.85 -7.60
N VAL A 161 12.02 2.38 -6.55
CA VAL A 161 11.50 3.75 -6.50
C VAL A 161 12.24 4.53 -5.40
N PRO A 162 13.00 5.59 -5.75
CA PRO A 162 13.59 6.48 -4.76
C PRO A 162 12.51 7.37 -4.12
N VAL A 163 12.53 7.47 -2.80
CA VAL A 163 11.61 8.24 -1.97
C VAL A 163 12.41 9.24 -1.15
N ALA A 164 12.26 10.52 -1.46
CA ALA A 164 12.90 11.59 -0.71
C ALA A 164 12.27 11.75 0.68
N LEU A 165 13.09 11.94 1.69
CA LEU A 165 12.69 12.28 3.05
C LEU A 165 12.89 13.77 3.32
N GLY A 166 12.04 14.36 4.15
CA GLY A 166 12.20 15.70 4.68
C GLY A 166 13.33 15.84 5.71
N SER A 167 13.81 14.72 6.27
CA SER A 167 14.94 14.67 7.20
C SER A 167 15.67 13.32 7.16
N GLU A 168 16.89 13.27 7.71
CA GLU A 168 17.68 12.03 7.83
C GLU A 168 16.88 10.92 8.52
N LEU A 169 16.89 9.69 7.97
CA LEU A 169 16.15 8.52 8.47
C LEU A 169 16.27 8.33 9.98
N GLY A 170 17.49 8.51 10.52
CA GLY A 170 17.77 8.41 11.94
C GLY A 170 17.52 7.00 12.49
N GLU A 171 16.80 6.95 13.61
CA GLU A 171 16.39 5.69 14.27
C GLU A 171 14.94 5.31 13.93
N ARG A 172 14.30 6.00 12.97
CA ARG A 172 12.90 5.80 12.62
C ARG A 172 12.70 4.45 11.92
N THR A 173 11.59 3.80 12.23
CA THR A 173 11.21 2.54 11.57
C THR A 173 10.51 2.85 10.25
N VAL A 174 10.91 2.15 9.18
CA VAL A 174 10.21 2.23 7.89
C VAL A 174 9.08 1.21 7.87
N VAL A 175 7.86 1.65 7.57
CA VAL A 175 6.63 0.85 7.69
C VAL A 175 5.87 0.88 6.37
N ASP A 176 5.39 -0.27 5.91
CA ASP A 176 4.47 -0.37 4.77
C ASP A 176 3.06 0.08 5.19
N ALA A 177 2.50 1.08 4.52
CA ALA A 177 1.22 1.69 4.87
C ALA A 177 0.06 0.69 4.78
N VAL A 178 0.11 -0.25 3.83
CA VAL A 178 -0.98 -1.22 3.62
C VAL A 178 -1.06 -2.23 4.75
N SER A 179 0.04 -2.95 4.97
CA SER A 179 0.14 -4.00 5.99
C SER A 179 0.32 -3.45 7.40
N GLY A 180 0.83 -2.23 7.53
CA GLY A 180 1.21 -1.64 8.81
C GLY A 180 2.34 -2.42 9.50
N GLN A 181 3.22 -3.06 8.73
CA GLN A 181 4.37 -3.81 9.23
C GLN A 181 5.68 -3.11 8.84
N GLU A 182 6.72 -3.36 9.63
CA GLU A 182 8.08 -2.92 9.29
C GLU A 182 8.49 -3.48 7.92
N LEU A 183 9.04 -2.61 7.09
CA LEU A 183 9.44 -2.96 5.73
C LEU A 183 10.73 -3.78 5.78
N ASN A 184 10.73 -4.93 5.11
CA ASN A 184 11.90 -5.81 5.08
C ASN A 184 12.98 -5.24 4.15
N VAL A 185 14.23 -5.28 4.61
CA VAL A 185 15.39 -4.97 3.78
C VAL A 185 15.69 -6.16 2.86
N VAL A 186 15.78 -5.91 1.56
CA VAL A 186 16.12 -6.90 0.54
C VAL A 186 17.52 -6.61 0.03
N ASP A 187 18.46 -7.53 0.27
CA ASP A 187 19.80 -7.45 -0.30
C ASP A 187 19.76 -7.99 -1.74
N GLU A 188 19.97 -7.12 -2.72
CA GLU A 188 20.28 -7.54 -4.08
C GLU A 188 21.75 -7.99 -4.13
N GLY A 189 21.95 -9.31 -4.20
CA GLY A 189 23.27 -9.95 -4.12
C GLY A 189 24.20 -9.77 -5.32
#